data_AF-A0A1C0SD48-F1
#
_entry.id   AF-A0A1C0SD48-F1
#
_cell.length_a   1.000
_cell.length_b   1.000
_cell.length_c   1.000
_cell.angle_alpha   90.00
_cell.angle_beta   90.00
_cell.angle_gamma   90.00
#
_symmetry.space_group_name_H-M   'P 1'
#
loop_
_entity.id
_entity.type
_entity.pdbx_description
1 polymer ?
#
loop_
_entity_poly.entity_id
_entity_poly.type
_entity_poly.pdbx_seq_one_letter_code
_entity_poly.pdbx_strand_id
1 'polypeptide(L)'
;MGVTALGSALYFFVGPETTPSEIAAIDPAEVGAGIDASMTATPNFEILFSDGDRGLMVFEGYVYVVRLGDKLPNGKRMIGFQKRDGNWAAVTL
;
A
#
# COMPACT_ATOMS: atom_id res chain seq x y z
N MET A 1 -1.47 34.73 -32.87
CA MET A 1 -2.18 33.83 -31.94
C MET A 1 -1.15 32.92 -31.31
N GLY A 2 -0.80 33.13 -30.04
CA GLY A 2 0.22 32.35 -29.34
C GLY A 2 -0.42 31.64 -28.16
N VAL A 3 -0.35 30.30 -28.14
CA VAL A 3 -0.82 29.50 -27.00
C VAL A 3 0.42 29.07 -26.24
N THR A 4 0.66 29.69 -25.09
CA THR A 4 1.77 29.32 -24.21
C THR A 4 1.33 28.12 -23.37
N ALA A 5 1.87 26.94 -23.67
CA ALA A 5 1.66 25.74 -22.87
C ALA A 5 2.52 25.84 -21.60
N LEU A 6 1.88 25.92 -20.43
CA LEU A 6 2.54 25.82 -19.14
C LEU A 6 2.78 24.34 -18.83
N GLY A 7 4.02 23.88 -19.04
CA GLY A 7 4.45 22.56 -18.60
C GLY A 7 4.63 22.55 -17.08
N SER A 8 3.81 21.78 -16.37
CA SER A 8 4.02 21.49 -14.95
C SER A 8 5.12 20.45 -14.81
N ALA A 9 6.29 20.85 -14.31
CA ALA A 9 7.35 19.93 -13.93
C ALA A 9 7.08 19.38 -12.52
N LEU A 10 6.94 18.05 -12.40
CA LEU A 10 6.95 17.37 -11.11
C LEU A 10 8.42 17.23 -10.67
N TYR A 11 8.79 17.95 -9.62
CA TYR A 11 10.11 17.83 -9.00
C TYR A 11 10.13 16.61 -8.09
N PHE A 12 10.88 15.58 -8.46
CA PHE A 12 11.26 14.50 -7.54
C PHE A 12 12.50 14.93 -6.77
N PHE A 13 12.38 15.15 -5.47
CA PHE A 13 13.54 15.23 -4.58
C PHE A 13 14.07 13.80 -4.36
N VAL A 14 15.15 13.45 -5.05
CA VAL A 14 16.00 12.31 -4.68
C VAL A 14 16.87 12.77 -3.51
N GLY A 15 16.46 12.38 -2.30
CA GLY A 15 17.29 12.58 -1.10
C GLY A 15 18.51 11.65 -1.13
N PRO A 16 19.64 12.04 -0.52
CA PRO A 16 20.85 11.22 -0.51
C PRO A 16 20.64 9.94 0.31
N GLU A 17 20.87 8.79 -0.34
CA GLU A 17 21.04 7.50 0.32
C GLU A 17 22.24 7.56 1.27
N THR A 18 22.03 7.50 2.59
CA THR A 18 23.01 6.98 3.56
C THR A 18 22.32 6.63 4.89
N THR A 19 22.28 5.35 5.23
CA THR A 19 22.65 4.71 6.52
C THR A 19 21.82 3.44 6.78
N PRO A 20 22.46 2.29 7.07
CA PRO A 20 21.76 1.09 7.49
C PRO A 20 21.32 1.27 8.95
N SER A 21 20.01 1.18 9.22
CA SER A 21 19.50 1.16 10.59
C SER A 21 19.91 -0.17 11.26
N GLU A 22 20.98 -0.11 12.03
CA GLU A 22 21.42 -1.12 12.97
C GLU A 22 20.28 -1.48 13.95
N ILE A 23 19.97 -2.78 14.02
CA ILE A 23 18.92 -3.33 14.89
C ILE A 23 19.42 -3.28 16.33
N ALA A 24 18.97 -2.29 17.09
CA ALA A 24 19.12 -2.31 18.54
C ALA A 24 18.20 -3.39 19.11
N ALA A 25 18.80 -4.45 19.68
CA ALA A 25 18.09 -5.46 20.44
C ALA A 25 17.40 -4.80 21.64
N ILE A 26 16.07 -4.84 21.65
CA ILE A 26 15.26 -4.48 22.82
C ILE A 26 15.07 -5.70 23.71
N ASP A 27 15.46 -5.53 24.98
CA ASP A 27 15.38 -6.50 26.07
C ASP A 27 13.90 -6.83 26.40
N PRO A 28 13.49 -8.11 26.49
CA PRO A 28 12.10 -8.45 26.76
C PRO A 28 11.86 -8.53 28.27
N ALA A 29 11.75 -7.39 28.94
CA ALA A 29 11.33 -7.32 30.33
C ALA A 29 10.19 -6.32 30.53
N GLU A 30 9.00 -6.90 30.71
CA GLU A 30 7.82 -6.35 31.39
C GLU A 30 7.19 -5.03 30.90
N VAL A 31 6.21 -5.16 30.00
CA VAL A 31 4.99 -4.35 30.07
C VAL A 31 3.78 -5.29 30.01
N GLY A 32 3.35 -5.73 31.18
CA GLY A 32 1.99 -6.22 31.35
C GLY A 32 1.03 -5.05 31.35
N ALA A 33 0.09 -5.03 30.39
CA ALA A 33 -1.30 -4.60 30.54
C ALA A 33 -1.93 -4.38 29.16
N GLY A 34 -2.90 -5.25 28.84
CA GLY A 34 -4.06 -4.87 28.04
C GLY A 34 -3.82 -4.48 26.59
N ILE A 35 -3.64 -5.47 25.71
CA ILE A 35 -4.15 -5.38 24.34
C ILE A 35 -4.92 -6.66 24.00
N ASP A 36 -6.06 -6.81 24.66
CA ASP A 36 -7.21 -7.54 24.11
C ASP A 36 -7.85 -6.70 22.99
N ALA A 37 -7.02 -6.29 22.02
CA ALA A 37 -7.39 -5.39 20.95
C ALA A 37 -7.66 -6.22 19.69
N SER A 38 -8.89 -6.74 19.62
CA SER A 38 -9.61 -6.98 18.38
C SER A 38 -8.95 -7.95 17.39
N MET A 39 -8.83 -9.22 17.77
CA MET A 39 -8.65 -10.32 16.81
C MET A 39 -9.95 -10.53 16.01
N THR A 40 -10.33 -9.62 15.10
CA THR A 40 -11.40 -9.88 14.10
C THR A 40 -11.60 -8.79 13.04
N ALA A 41 -10.86 -7.68 13.04
CA ALA A 41 -10.92 -6.76 11.92
C ALA A 41 -10.20 -7.36 10.71
N THR A 42 -10.94 -7.77 9.69
CA THR A 42 -10.32 -8.09 8.39
C THR A 42 -9.60 -6.83 7.92
N PRO A 43 -8.29 -6.88 7.65
CA PRO A 43 -7.54 -5.70 7.27
C PRO A 43 -8.15 -5.09 6.01
N ASN A 44 -8.56 -3.83 6.14
CA ASN A 44 -9.24 -3.10 5.08
C ASN A 44 -8.19 -2.44 4.19
N PHE A 45 -8.27 -2.69 2.89
CA PHE A 45 -7.41 -2.09 1.89
C PHE A 45 -8.27 -1.68 0.70
N GLU A 46 -7.83 -0.68 -0.03
CA GLU A 46 -8.54 -0.15 -1.20
C GLU A 46 -7.66 -0.23 -2.44
N ILE A 47 -8.25 -0.54 -3.60
CA ILE A 47 -7.57 -0.41 -4.88
C ILE A 47 -8.02 0.90 -5.53
N LEU A 48 -7.08 1.82 -5.75
CA LEU A 48 -7.38 3.12 -6.36
C LEU A 48 -7.41 3.05 -7.89
N PHE A 49 -6.55 2.21 -8.46
CA PHE A 49 -6.36 2.11 -9.90
C PHE A 49 -5.80 0.74 -10.27
N SER A 50 -6.10 0.28 -11.49
CA SER A 50 -5.43 -0.85 -12.11
C SER A 50 -5.23 -0.60 -13.61
N ASP A 51 -4.10 -1.10 -14.13
CA ASP A 51 -3.80 -1.17 -15.57
C ASP A 51 -4.11 -2.56 -16.18
N GLY A 52 -4.64 -3.49 -15.38
CA GLY A 52 -4.92 -4.88 -15.75
C GLY A 52 -3.95 -5.89 -15.12
N ASP A 53 -2.65 -5.58 -15.10
CA ASP A 53 -1.60 -6.46 -14.56
C ASP A 53 -1.19 -6.04 -13.13
N ARG A 54 -1.29 -4.75 -12.85
CA ARG A 54 -0.90 -4.09 -11.61
C ARG A 54 -2.05 -3.27 -11.05
N GLY A 55 -2.00 -3.07 -9.74
CA GLY A 55 -2.91 -2.18 -9.03
C GLY A 55 -2.18 -1.31 -8.02
N LEU A 56 -2.72 -0.12 -7.79
CA LEU A 56 -2.33 0.74 -6.68
C LEU A 56 -3.24 0.43 -5.50
N MET A 57 -2.66 -0.12 -4.43
CA MET A 57 -3.34 -0.47 -3.20
C MET A 57 -2.98 0.54 -2.10
N VAL A 58 -3.98 1.05 -1.39
CA VAL A 58 -3.78 1.80 -0.15
C VAL A 58 -3.99 0.87 1.03
N PHE A 59 -3.02 0.84 1.94
CA PHE A 59 -3.10 0.08 3.18
C PHE A 59 -2.28 0.80 4.26
N GLU A 60 -2.87 1.01 5.45
CA GLU A 60 -2.22 1.68 6.59
C GLU A 60 -1.60 3.07 6.23
N GLY A 61 -2.22 3.80 5.30
CA GLY A 61 -1.76 5.12 4.84
C GLY A 61 -0.65 5.10 3.80
N TYR A 62 -0.19 3.92 3.37
CA TYR A 62 0.84 3.76 2.35
C TYR A 62 0.26 3.27 1.03
N VAL A 63 0.91 3.63 -0.08
CA VAL A 63 0.58 3.17 -1.43
C VAL A 63 1.53 2.06 -1.84
N TYR A 64 0.97 0.93 -2.22
CA TYR A 64 1.69 -0.25 -2.69
C TYR A 64 1.32 -0.57 -4.14
N VAL A 65 2.28 -1.09 -4.89
CA VAL A 65 2.00 -1.72 -6.18
C VAL A 65 1.78 -3.21 -5.94
N VAL A 66 0.61 -3.72 -6.32
CA VAL A 66 0.25 -5.14 -6.20
C VAL A 66 0.06 -5.77 -7.58
N ARG A 67 0.40 -7.04 -7.70
CA ARG A 67 0.33 -7.86 -8.92
C ARG A 67 -0.48 -9.12 -8.70
N LEU A 68 -0.83 -9.78 -9.79
CA LEU A 68 -1.35 -11.15 -9.78
C LEU A 68 -0.40 -12.08 -9.01
N GLY A 69 -0.95 -12.86 -8.07
CA GLY A 69 -0.21 -13.79 -7.23
C GLY A 69 0.26 -13.23 -5.90
N ASP A 70 0.28 -11.89 -5.73
CA ASP A 70 0.69 -11.25 -4.47
C ASP A 70 -0.25 -11.60 -3.33
N LYS A 71 0.29 -11.69 -2.13
CA LYS A 71 -0.48 -11.89 -0.90
C LYS A 71 -0.95 -10.52 -0.39
N LEU A 72 -2.26 -10.32 -0.34
CA LEU A 72 -2.87 -9.09 0.15
C LEU A 72 -2.93 -9.09 1.68
N PRO A 73 -3.20 -7.92 2.32
CA PRO A 73 -3.32 -7.82 3.78
C PRO A 73 -4.33 -8.79 4.38
N ASN A 74 -5.41 -9.11 3.65
CA ASN A 74 -6.41 -10.11 4.06
C ASN A 74 -5.90 -11.56 4.04
N GLY A 75 -4.62 -11.78 3.73
CA GLY A 75 -3.97 -13.08 3.66
C GLY A 75 -4.24 -13.86 2.38
N LYS A 76 -5.17 -13.40 1.54
CA LYS A 76 -5.54 -14.04 0.29
C LYS A 76 -4.60 -13.64 -0.84
N ARG A 77 -4.57 -14.45 -1.89
CA ARG A 77 -3.81 -14.15 -3.11
C ARG A 77 -4.64 -13.35 -4.09
N MET A 78 -4.04 -12.31 -4.65
CA MET A 78 -4.59 -11.51 -5.74
C MET A 78 -4.69 -12.36 -7.01
N ILE A 79 -5.87 -12.39 -7.63
CA ILE A 79 -6.09 -13.06 -8.93
C ILE A 79 -6.65 -12.13 -10.01
N GLY A 80 -6.87 -10.85 -9.69
CA GLY A 80 -7.20 -9.84 -10.69
C GLY A 80 -7.85 -8.61 -10.09
N PHE A 81 -8.18 -7.66 -10.97
CA PHE A 81 -8.84 -6.43 -10.63
C PHE A 81 -10.20 -6.37 -11.31
N GLN A 82 -11.21 -5.90 -10.59
CA GLN A 82 -12.54 -5.69 -11.13
C GLN A 82 -12.99 -4.27 -10.82
N LYS A 83 -13.55 -3.58 -11.81
CA LYS A 83 -14.18 -2.28 -11.61
C LYS A 83 -15.68 -2.49 -11.36
N ARG A 84 -16.19 -2.06 -10.20
CA ARG A 84 -17.62 -2.04 -9.86
C ARG A 84 -18.02 -0.62 -9.49
N ASP A 85 -19.07 -0.12 -10.13
CA ASP A 85 -19.64 1.21 -9.85
C ASP A 85 -18.61 2.36 -9.86
N GLY A 86 -17.61 2.25 -10.74
CA GLY A 86 -16.53 3.24 -10.84
C GLY A 86 -15.32 2.97 -9.92
N ASN A 87 -15.46 2.12 -8.90
CA ASN A 87 -14.40 1.78 -7.95
C ASN A 87 -13.67 0.49 -8.36
N TRP A 88 -12.37 0.45 -8.10
CA TRP A 88 -11.59 -0.75 -8.30
C TRP A 88 -11.63 -1.64 -7.06
N ALA A 89 -11.74 -2.95 -7.28
CA ALA A 89 -11.71 -3.96 -6.24
C ALA A 89 -10.72 -5.06 -6.63
N ALA A 90 -10.00 -5.56 -5.62
CA ALA A 90 -9.19 -6.77 -5.76
C ALA A 90 -10.11 -8.00 -5.80
N VAL A 91 -9.81 -8.91 -6.73
CA VAL A 91 -10.39 -10.25 -6.77
C VAL A 91 -9.38 -11.20 -6.14
N THR A 92 -9.86 -12.04 -5.23
CA THR A 92 -9.01 -12.94 -4.43
C THR A 92 -9.59 -14.34 -4.36
N LEU A 93 -8.75 -15.32 -4.05
CA LEU A 93 -9.13 -16.70 -3.70
C LEU A 93 -9.46 -16.81 -2.21
#